data_AF-W9JBU1-F1
#
_entry.id   AF-W9JBU1-F1
#
_cell.length_a   1.000
_cell.length_b   1.000
_cell.length_c   1.000
_cell.angle_alpha   90.00
_cell.angle_beta   90.00
_cell.angle_gamma   90.00
#
_symmetry.space_group_name_H-M   'P 1'
#
loop_
_entity.id
_entity.type
_entity.pdbx_description
1 polymer ?
#
loop_
_entity_poly.entity_id
_entity_poly.type
_entity_poly.pdbx_seq_one_letter_code
_entity_poly.pdbx_strand_id
1 'polypeptide(L)'
;MSSSVIPLIALAVAVLVLHRMLRHAASKTTETPATQGLKALARHHETAAALLQLVDTDGAGSWPPRTTHGSNWPVALQPYHEIYLELLPLLSSTEPSLDDEVNNKKRSGYREIMRKLFAGRINLAEVEGILAQAAAGNWDICSRQAYNGFYSCIGVSRHAYRWATIPIVKVAQDEKLVDFPAELDVPWSHLQRHFGLAADSGNNTSNVLLNYNENGERAYRINLDISDLVTSTEEAFFRLFWDVEVLGAPIYIEMIRANIAYDQNDKAVCLKHMDNIADQLRGLLRVWYQSMTQVRVNKSVWLSYCQGFQGWGCGRMVDGEMVIFDGVSGSHTMFFMALDAFLGMDPYLSQENAARCIPHNQRELCATLRNHSFIKSLQAKGDRELVKASQKIVNHLKMWRSAHKTRVMPYLAQPAPERTMMTAGKSFIESGSDMAHLKILEGMLMGRLKKTVTLSSKLLGIYGNNNSESPTTPRDGPLENKMSIPTVT
;
A
#
# COMPACT_ATOMS: atom_id res chain seq x y z
N MET A 1 -31.25 14.19 -52.39
CA MET A 1 -30.04 13.61 -51.75
C MET A 1 -29.51 12.52 -52.68
N SER A 2 -28.25 12.64 -53.11
CA SER A 2 -27.68 11.74 -54.12
C SER A 2 -27.56 10.30 -53.59
N SER A 3 -27.76 9.33 -54.49
CA SER A 3 -27.65 7.88 -54.25
C SER A 3 -26.28 7.43 -53.71
N SER A 4 -25.31 8.33 -53.70
CA SER A 4 -23.94 8.16 -53.21
C SER A 4 -23.82 8.29 -51.67
N VAL A 5 -24.79 8.91 -50.99
CA VAL A 5 -24.68 9.22 -49.54
C VAL A 5 -25.12 8.04 -48.67
N ILE A 6 -26.09 7.25 -49.13
CA ILE A 6 -26.63 6.08 -48.42
C ILE A 6 -25.56 5.00 -48.15
N PRO A 7 -24.71 4.58 -49.12
CA PRO A 7 -23.66 3.60 -48.84
C PRO A 7 -22.56 4.12 -47.91
N LEU A 8 -22.27 5.42 -47.93
CA LEU A 8 -21.31 6.06 -47.02
C LEU A 8 -21.80 6.07 -45.57
N ILE A 9 -23.09 6.33 -45.34
CA ILE A 9 -23.70 6.26 -44.00
C ILE A 9 -23.74 4.80 -43.51
N ALA A 10 -24.10 3.85 -44.37
CA ALA A 10 -24.12 2.44 -44.03
C ALA A 10 -22.71 1.92 -43.65
N LEU A 11 -21.68 2.34 -44.38
CA LEU A 11 -20.29 2.01 -44.08
C LEU A 11 -19.83 2.63 -42.76
N ALA A 12 -20.18 3.90 -42.50
CA ALA A 12 -19.85 4.57 -41.24
C ALA A 12 -20.52 3.89 -40.04
N VAL A 13 -21.78 3.46 -40.17
CA VAL A 13 -22.50 2.70 -39.13
C VAL A 13 -21.88 1.32 -38.93
N ALA A 14 -21.52 0.62 -40.01
CA ALA A 14 -20.87 -0.68 -39.93
C ALA A 14 -19.49 -0.59 -39.25
N VAL A 15 -18.71 0.46 -39.55
CA VAL A 15 -17.42 0.72 -38.89
C VAL A 15 -17.61 1.07 -37.41
N LEU A 16 -18.63 1.86 -37.06
CA LEU A 16 -18.97 2.19 -35.67
C LEU A 16 -19.42 0.96 -34.87
N VAL A 17 -20.24 0.08 -35.48
CA VAL A 17 -20.68 -1.18 -34.89
C VAL A 17 -19.50 -2.13 -34.74
N LEU A 18 -18.64 -2.26 -35.74
CA LEU A 18 -17.44 -3.09 -35.68
C LEU A 18 -16.46 -2.56 -34.63
N HIS A 19 -16.26 -1.23 -34.53
CA HIS A 19 -15.43 -0.60 -33.50
C HIS A 19 -16.00 -0.82 -32.10
N ARG A 20 -17.32 -0.73 -31.94
CA ARG A 20 -18.00 -1.06 -30.68
C ARG A 20 -17.87 -2.55 -30.34
N MET A 21 -18.02 -3.45 -31.31
CA MET A 21 -17.86 -4.88 -31.10
C MET A 21 -16.41 -5.26 -30.79
N LEU A 22 -15.42 -4.64 -31.43
CA LEU A 22 -14.01 -4.83 -31.15
C LEU A 22 -13.60 -4.23 -29.80
N ARG A 23 -14.12 -3.05 -29.42
CA ARG A 23 -13.95 -2.53 -28.05
C ARG A 23 -14.64 -3.40 -27.01
N HIS A 24 -15.81 -3.94 -27.31
CA HIS A 24 -16.53 -4.82 -26.38
C HIS A 24 -15.84 -6.17 -26.26
N ALA A 25 -15.27 -6.70 -27.35
CA ALA A 25 -14.42 -7.90 -27.36
C ALA A 25 -13.07 -7.67 -26.67
N ALA A 26 -12.48 -6.46 -26.77
CA ALA A 26 -11.31 -6.05 -25.99
C ALA A 26 -11.66 -5.78 -24.51
N SER A 27 -12.92 -5.43 -24.21
CA SER A 27 -13.44 -5.30 -22.84
C SER A 27 -13.84 -6.64 -22.21
N LYS A 28 -13.86 -7.73 -22.99
CA LYS A 28 -13.85 -9.07 -22.40
C LYS A 28 -12.48 -9.25 -21.75
N THR A 29 -12.39 -8.83 -20.49
CA THR A 29 -11.35 -9.20 -19.55
C THR A 29 -11.20 -10.70 -19.60
N THR A 30 -10.24 -11.19 -20.40
CA THR A 30 -9.76 -12.56 -20.30
C THR A 30 -9.33 -12.74 -18.85
N GLU A 31 -9.92 -13.71 -18.14
CA GLU A 31 -9.48 -14.06 -16.80
C GLU A 31 -7.96 -14.28 -16.86
N THR A 32 -7.21 -13.55 -16.05
CA THR A 32 -5.79 -13.83 -15.90
C THR A 32 -5.66 -15.22 -15.26
N PRO A 33 -4.56 -15.96 -15.47
CA PRO A 33 -4.32 -17.20 -14.74
C PRO A 33 -4.48 -17.04 -13.21
N ALA A 34 -4.19 -15.83 -12.70
CA ALA A 34 -4.33 -15.46 -11.29
C ALA A 34 -5.77 -15.19 -10.82
N THR A 35 -6.74 -15.02 -11.72
CA THR A 35 -8.17 -14.79 -11.39
C THR A 35 -9.10 -15.87 -11.94
N GLN A 36 -8.52 -16.92 -12.54
CA GLN A 36 -9.27 -17.99 -13.19
C GLN A 36 -10.21 -18.71 -12.23
N GLY A 37 -11.49 -18.75 -12.58
CA GLY A 37 -12.54 -19.40 -11.79
C GLY A 37 -12.99 -18.64 -10.54
N LEU A 38 -12.45 -17.43 -10.28
CA LEU A 38 -12.82 -16.62 -9.12
C LEU A 38 -14.32 -16.27 -9.12
N LYS A 39 -14.90 -15.95 -10.29
CA LYS A 39 -16.34 -15.66 -10.42
C LYS A 39 -17.23 -16.84 -10.02
N ALA A 40 -16.81 -18.07 -10.30
CA ALA A 40 -17.54 -19.25 -9.89
C ALA A 40 -17.47 -19.44 -8.37
N LEU A 41 -16.29 -19.26 -7.77
CA LEU A 41 -16.10 -19.35 -6.32
C LEU A 41 -16.90 -18.26 -5.57
N ALA A 42 -16.92 -17.03 -6.10
CA ALA A 42 -17.62 -15.89 -5.50
C ALA A 42 -19.14 -16.08 -5.35
N ARG A 43 -19.76 -16.96 -6.15
CA ARG A 43 -21.19 -17.30 -6.02
C ARG A 43 -21.50 -18.12 -4.77
N HIS A 44 -20.48 -18.73 -4.16
CA HIS A 44 -20.65 -19.73 -3.12
C HIS A 44 -19.81 -19.47 -1.87
N HIS A 45 -18.91 -18.48 -1.88
CA HIS A 45 -18.06 -18.18 -0.72
C HIS A 45 -17.75 -16.68 -0.61
N GLU A 46 -17.96 -16.10 0.58
CA GLU A 46 -17.82 -14.66 0.80
C GLU A 46 -16.39 -14.14 0.63
N THR A 47 -15.37 -14.91 1.03
CA THR A 47 -13.96 -14.52 0.78
C THR A 47 -13.65 -14.41 -0.71
N ALA A 48 -14.24 -15.29 -1.53
CA ALA A 48 -14.10 -15.21 -2.99
C ALA A 48 -14.84 -13.99 -3.56
N ALA A 49 -16.02 -13.67 -3.01
CA ALA A 49 -16.76 -12.45 -3.37
C ALA A 49 -15.98 -11.18 -3.00
N ALA A 50 -15.32 -11.14 -1.83
CA ALA A 50 -14.48 -10.02 -1.40
C ALA A 50 -13.28 -9.80 -2.33
N LEU A 51 -12.59 -10.88 -2.74
CA LEU A 51 -11.50 -10.76 -3.72
C LEU A 51 -12.02 -10.33 -5.10
N LEU A 52 -13.17 -10.86 -5.55
CA LEU A 52 -13.77 -10.45 -6.82
C LEU A 52 -14.14 -8.96 -6.80
N GLN A 53 -14.71 -8.48 -5.71
CA GLN A 53 -15.04 -7.07 -5.53
C GLN A 53 -13.80 -6.17 -5.60
N LEU A 54 -12.70 -6.57 -4.95
CA LEU A 54 -11.40 -5.89 -5.04
C LEU A 54 -10.89 -5.88 -6.50
N VAL A 55 -10.88 -7.03 -7.17
CA VAL A 55 -10.40 -7.19 -8.55
C VAL A 55 -11.21 -6.35 -9.53
N ASP A 56 -12.54 -6.38 -9.45
CA ASP A 56 -13.41 -5.68 -10.39
C ASP A 56 -13.42 -4.17 -10.14
N THR A 57 -13.35 -3.74 -8.87
CA THR A 57 -13.45 -2.31 -8.50
C THR A 57 -12.11 -1.61 -8.52
N ASP A 58 -11.19 -2.02 -7.64
CA ASP A 58 -9.88 -1.38 -7.45
C ASP A 58 -8.86 -1.94 -8.46
N GLY A 59 -9.05 -3.20 -8.87
CA GLY A 59 -8.17 -3.92 -9.79
C GLY A 59 -8.38 -3.61 -11.27
N ALA A 60 -9.48 -2.95 -11.63
CA ALA A 60 -9.93 -2.80 -13.01
C ALA A 60 -9.95 -4.14 -13.77
N GLY A 61 -10.48 -5.18 -13.11
CA GLY A 61 -10.64 -6.53 -13.63
C GLY A 61 -9.37 -7.40 -13.59
N SER A 62 -8.33 -7.02 -12.83
CA SER A 62 -7.15 -7.85 -12.59
C SER A 62 -6.54 -7.57 -11.22
N TRP A 63 -5.72 -8.50 -10.71
CA TRP A 63 -4.76 -8.22 -9.64
C TRP A 63 -3.36 -8.71 -10.03
N PRO A 64 -2.29 -7.91 -9.89
CA PRO A 64 -2.26 -6.49 -9.51
C PRO A 64 -3.17 -5.60 -10.35
N PRO A 65 -3.58 -4.43 -9.82
CA PRO A 65 -4.52 -3.55 -10.47
C PRO A 65 -4.01 -3.06 -11.82
N ARG A 66 -4.89 -3.03 -12.82
CA ARG A 66 -4.56 -2.42 -14.12
C ARG A 66 -4.62 -0.92 -14.02
N THR A 67 -3.65 -0.29 -14.68
CA THR A 67 -3.51 1.15 -14.66
C THR A 67 -3.03 1.66 -16.01
N THR A 68 -3.58 2.79 -16.44
CA THR A 68 -3.04 3.57 -17.55
C THR A 68 -2.59 4.94 -17.05
N HIS A 69 -1.69 5.60 -17.76
CA HIS A 69 -1.16 6.92 -17.39
C HIS A 69 -1.20 7.88 -18.59
N GLY A 70 -1.27 9.17 -18.31
CA GLY A 70 -1.10 10.23 -19.31
C GLY A 70 -2.13 10.19 -20.44
N SER A 71 -1.66 9.99 -21.68
CA SER A 71 -2.44 10.11 -22.92
C SER A 71 -3.66 9.17 -23.03
N ASN A 72 -3.73 8.14 -22.20
CA ASN A 72 -4.85 7.19 -22.15
C ASN A 72 -6.01 7.67 -21.26
N TRP A 73 -5.90 8.85 -20.65
CA TRP A 73 -6.92 9.42 -19.78
C TRP A 73 -7.89 10.32 -20.55
N PRO A 74 -9.07 10.63 -19.96
CA PRO A 74 -9.89 11.75 -20.42
C PRO A 74 -9.05 13.03 -20.53
N VAL A 75 -9.27 13.82 -21.59
CA VAL A 75 -8.44 14.98 -21.94
C VAL A 75 -8.26 15.93 -20.76
N ALA A 76 -9.32 16.21 -20.00
CA ALA A 76 -9.25 17.11 -18.84
C ALA A 76 -8.33 16.62 -17.70
N LEU A 77 -8.02 15.32 -17.62
CA LEU A 77 -7.12 14.76 -16.61
C LEU A 77 -5.66 14.71 -17.07
N GLN A 78 -5.40 14.73 -18.39
CA GLN A 78 -4.05 14.59 -18.95
C GLN A 78 -3.05 15.65 -18.45
N PRO A 79 -3.42 16.94 -18.26
CA PRO A 79 -2.48 17.96 -17.78
C PRO A 79 -1.81 17.63 -16.45
N TYR A 80 -2.45 16.87 -15.56
CA TYR A 80 -1.84 16.47 -14.29
C TYR A 80 -0.59 15.62 -14.49
N HIS A 81 -0.64 14.66 -15.41
CA HIS A 81 0.49 13.81 -15.75
C HIS A 81 1.62 14.62 -16.39
N GLU A 82 1.28 15.48 -17.35
CA GLU A 82 2.24 16.33 -18.06
C GLU A 82 2.97 17.28 -17.11
N ILE A 83 2.24 17.94 -16.21
CA ILE A 83 2.80 18.87 -15.24
C ILE A 83 3.73 18.16 -14.25
N TYR A 84 3.36 16.96 -13.78
CA TYR A 84 4.25 16.20 -12.92
C TYR A 84 5.58 15.89 -13.62
N LEU A 85 5.52 15.43 -14.87
CA LEU A 85 6.72 15.11 -15.66
C LEU A 85 7.55 16.36 -15.99
N GLU A 86 6.91 17.50 -16.28
CA GLU A 86 7.57 18.79 -16.54
C GLU A 86 8.33 19.30 -15.31
N LEU A 87 7.80 19.07 -14.11
CA LEU A 87 8.40 19.52 -12.86
C LEU A 87 9.39 18.53 -12.25
N LEU A 88 9.37 17.27 -12.67
CA LEU A 88 10.23 16.21 -12.15
C LEU A 88 11.73 16.60 -12.12
N PRO A 89 12.32 17.21 -13.17
CA PRO A 89 13.73 17.61 -13.15
C PRO A 89 14.08 18.64 -12.06
N LEU A 90 13.09 19.41 -11.56
CA LEU A 90 13.30 20.45 -10.55
C LEU A 90 13.23 19.91 -9.12
N LEU A 91 12.69 18.70 -8.95
CA LEU A 91 12.39 18.16 -7.64
C LEU A 91 13.68 17.70 -6.93
N SER A 92 14.54 16.96 -7.63
CA SER A 92 15.73 16.34 -7.03
C SER A 92 16.97 17.24 -7.11
N SER A 93 17.87 17.11 -6.12
CA SER A 93 19.16 17.80 -6.03
C SER A 93 20.27 16.78 -5.85
N THR A 94 21.36 16.88 -6.61
CA THR A 94 22.58 16.10 -6.38
C THR A 94 23.31 16.55 -5.10
N GLU A 95 23.21 17.85 -4.80
CA GLU A 95 23.82 18.49 -3.64
C GLU A 95 22.70 19.11 -2.78
N PRO A 96 22.20 18.42 -1.75
CA PRO A 96 21.24 19.02 -0.83
C PRO A 96 21.89 20.14 -0.01
N SER A 97 21.21 21.29 0.08
CA SER A 97 21.65 22.39 0.93
C SER A 97 21.32 22.10 2.39
N LEU A 98 22.22 22.46 3.30
CA LEU A 98 21.97 22.49 4.74
C LEU A 98 21.46 23.87 5.22
N ASP A 99 21.35 24.83 4.30
CA ASP A 99 20.85 26.18 4.55
C ASP A 99 19.33 26.24 4.35
N ASP A 100 18.64 26.55 5.44
CA ASP A 100 17.18 26.66 5.52
C ASP A 100 16.61 27.76 4.61
N GLU A 101 17.32 28.87 4.39
CA GLU A 101 16.88 29.96 3.51
C GLU A 101 16.91 29.52 2.03
N VAL A 102 18.01 28.87 1.63
CA VAL A 102 18.16 28.30 0.27
C VAL A 102 17.07 27.26 0.02
N ASN A 103 16.85 26.38 0.99
CA ASN A 103 15.82 25.34 0.90
C ASN A 103 14.41 25.93 0.80
N ASN A 104 14.08 26.94 1.60
CA ASN A 104 12.78 27.62 1.54
C ASN A 104 12.56 28.32 0.19
N LYS A 105 13.58 28.97 -0.37
CA LYS A 105 13.49 29.57 -1.70
C LYS A 105 13.24 28.52 -2.78
N LYS A 106 13.96 27.40 -2.76
CA LYS A 106 13.78 26.29 -3.71
C LYS A 106 12.36 25.73 -3.65
N ARG A 107 11.89 25.40 -2.45
CA ARG A 107 10.55 24.84 -2.22
C ARG A 107 9.44 25.78 -2.68
N SER A 108 9.56 27.07 -2.34
CA SER A 108 8.61 28.10 -2.73
C SER A 108 8.55 28.24 -4.26
N GLY A 109 9.71 28.28 -4.93
CA GLY A 109 9.79 28.34 -6.38
C GLY A 109 9.14 27.14 -7.06
N TYR A 110 9.42 25.91 -6.59
CA TYR A 110 8.77 24.71 -7.13
C TYR A 110 7.24 24.77 -7.01
N ARG A 111 6.73 25.13 -5.82
CA ARG A 111 5.28 25.23 -5.58
C ARG A 111 4.61 26.33 -6.40
N GLU A 112 5.28 27.47 -6.58
CA GLU A 112 4.78 28.58 -7.40
C GLU A 112 4.63 28.16 -8.86
N ILE A 113 5.63 27.49 -9.43
CA ILE A 113 5.56 26.97 -10.80
C ILE A 113 4.42 25.95 -10.90
N MET A 114 4.32 25.00 -9.95
CA MET A 114 3.26 24.00 -9.94
C MET A 114 1.86 24.62 -9.88
N ARG A 115 1.64 25.60 -8.99
CA ARG A 115 0.37 26.36 -8.92
C ARG A 115 0.05 27.07 -10.22
N LYS A 116 1.03 27.74 -10.83
CA LYS A 116 0.85 28.45 -12.11
C LYS A 116 0.48 27.49 -13.24
N LEU A 117 1.15 26.34 -13.31
CA LEU A 117 0.85 25.31 -14.30
C LEU A 117 -0.53 24.71 -14.10
N PHE A 118 -0.92 24.42 -12.86
CA PHE A 118 -2.26 23.92 -12.54
C PHE A 118 -3.35 24.92 -12.90
N ALA A 119 -3.26 26.16 -12.41
CA ALA A 119 -4.24 27.20 -12.70
C ALA A 119 -4.33 27.53 -14.21
N GLY A 120 -3.22 27.39 -14.95
CA GLY A 120 -3.18 27.69 -16.38
C GLY A 120 -3.63 26.57 -17.30
N ARG A 121 -3.58 25.30 -16.86
CA ARG A 121 -3.81 24.13 -17.75
C ARG A 121 -4.96 23.22 -17.32
N ILE A 122 -5.41 23.29 -16.07
CA ILE A 122 -6.46 22.40 -15.55
C ILE A 122 -7.80 23.13 -15.52
N ASN A 123 -8.78 22.56 -16.22
CA ASN A 123 -10.19 22.94 -16.02
C ASN A 123 -10.77 22.15 -14.85
N LEU A 124 -10.74 22.73 -13.65
CA LEU A 124 -11.16 22.04 -12.43
C LEU A 124 -12.63 21.61 -12.46
N ALA A 125 -13.51 22.38 -13.10
CA ALA A 125 -14.93 22.04 -13.21
C ALA A 125 -15.15 20.79 -14.08
N GLU A 126 -14.39 20.62 -15.16
CA GLU A 126 -14.44 19.39 -15.97
C GLU A 126 -13.88 18.19 -15.21
N VAL A 127 -12.78 18.37 -14.47
CA VAL A 127 -12.21 17.32 -13.62
C VAL A 127 -13.24 16.84 -12.60
N GLU A 128 -13.85 17.77 -11.86
CA GLU A 128 -14.89 17.44 -10.88
C GLU A 128 -16.09 16.74 -11.53
N GLY A 129 -16.53 17.23 -12.70
CA GLY A 129 -17.61 16.62 -13.47
C GLY A 129 -17.32 15.18 -13.89
N ILE A 130 -16.08 14.87 -14.28
CA ILE A 130 -15.65 13.50 -14.61
C ILE A 130 -15.66 12.61 -13.35
N LEU A 131 -15.09 13.09 -12.24
CA LEU A 131 -14.99 12.32 -11.00
C LEU A 131 -16.37 12.08 -10.36
N ALA A 132 -17.28 13.05 -10.44
CA ALA A 132 -18.65 12.92 -9.97
C ALA A 132 -19.44 11.89 -10.79
N GLN A 133 -19.29 11.89 -12.12
CA GLN A 133 -19.93 10.89 -12.98
C GLN A 133 -19.37 9.49 -12.77
N ALA A 134 -18.05 9.35 -12.63
CA ALA A 134 -17.42 8.07 -12.29
C ALA A 134 -17.92 7.54 -10.93
N ALA A 135 -18.03 8.41 -9.92
CA ALA A 135 -18.60 8.06 -8.61
C ALA A 135 -20.07 7.64 -8.70
N ALA A 136 -20.84 8.20 -9.64
CA ALA A 136 -22.22 7.79 -9.94
C ALA A 136 -22.32 6.48 -10.76
N GLY A 137 -21.18 5.84 -11.07
CA GLY A 137 -21.12 4.57 -11.78
C GLY A 137 -20.98 4.68 -13.30
N ASN A 138 -20.88 5.89 -13.86
CA ASN A 138 -20.62 6.08 -15.29
C ASN A 138 -19.12 5.93 -15.58
N TRP A 139 -18.66 4.70 -15.81
CA TRP A 139 -17.26 4.39 -16.12
C TRP A 139 -16.88 4.58 -17.60
N ASP A 140 -17.84 4.96 -18.45
CA ASP A 140 -17.56 5.26 -19.86
C ASP A 140 -16.83 6.60 -20.03
N ILE A 141 -17.02 7.54 -19.09
CA ILE A 141 -16.35 8.85 -19.10
C ILE A 141 -14.90 8.79 -18.62
N CYS A 142 -14.60 7.84 -17.74
CA CYS A 142 -13.27 7.59 -17.20
C CYS A 142 -13.17 6.12 -16.85
N SER A 143 -12.36 5.37 -17.60
CA SER A 143 -12.18 3.95 -17.31
C SER A 143 -11.56 3.74 -15.93
N ARG A 144 -11.84 2.59 -15.30
CA ARG A 144 -11.23 2.26 -14.00
C ARG A 144 -9.69 2.28 -14.04
N GLN A 145 -9.09 1.90 -15.17
CA GLN A 145 -7.64 1.94 -15.37
C GLN A 145 -7.10 3.38 -15.36
N ALA A 146 -7.81 4.30 -16.01
CA ALA A 146 -7.46 5.72 -16.00
C ALA A 146 -7.69 6.33 -14.61
N TYR A 147 -8.78 5.97 -13.94
CA TYR A 147 -9.09 6.43 -12.58
C TYR A 147 -8.01 5.99 -11.57
N ASN A 148 -7.54 4.75 -11.68
CA ASN A 148 -6.41 4.22 -10.92
C ASN A 148 -5.11 5.00 -11.16
N GLY A 149 -4.81 5.33 -12.41
CA GLY A 149 -3.60 6.07 -12.75
C GLY A 149 -3.67 7.51 -12.27
N PHE A 150 -4.85 8.11 -12.38
CA PHE A 150 -5.13 9.43 -11.85
C PHE A 150 -5.00 9.46 -10.32
N TYR A 151 -5.47 8.43 -9.62
CA TYR A 151 -5.25 8.29 -8.18
C TYR A 151 -3.76 8.29 -7.82
N SER A 152 -2.96 7.53 -8.56
CA SER A 152 -1.51 7.51 -8.38
C SER A 152 -0.88 8.87 -8.62
N CYS A 153 -1.26 9.53 -9.71
CA CYS A 153 -0.75 10.83 -10.11
C CYS A 153 -1.03 11.93 -9.08
N ILE A 154 -2.26 11.99 -8.55
CA ILE A 154 -2.59 12.93 -7.48
C ILE A 154 -1.79 12.60 -6.21
N GLY A 155 -1.70 11.32 -5.83
CA GLY A 155 -0.91 10.89 -4.67
C GLY A 155 0.55 11.34 -4.75
N VAL A 156 1.25 11.05 -5.86
CA VAL A 156 2.65 11.48 -6.03
C VAL A 156 2.79 12.99 -6.20
N SER A 157 1.83 13.67 -6.84
CA SER A 157 1.85 15.13 -7.00
C SER A 157 1.67 15.85 -5.67
N ARG A 158 0.85 15.32 -4.77
CA ARG A 158 0.71 15.84 -3.40
C ARG A 158 2.02 15.71 -2.61
N HIS A 159 2.74 14.59 -2.75
CA HIS A 159 4.07 14.44 -2.17
C HIS A 159 5.10 15.39 -2.79
N ALA A 160 5.10 15.54 -4.11
CA ALA A 160 5.98 16.48 -4.80
C ALA A 160 5.70 17.92 -4.37
N TYR A 161 4.44 18.31 -4.26
CA TYR A 161 4.03 19.65 -3.81
C TYR A 161 4.40 19.91 -2.34
N ARG A 162 4.10 18.95 -1.45
CA ARG A 162 4.44 19.04 -0.03
C ARG A 162 5.94 19.19 0.14
N TRP A 163 6.72 18.26 -0.41
CA TRP A 163 8.15 18.25 -0.14
C TRP A 163 8.87 19.33 -0.91
N ALA A 164 8.50 19.50 -2.19
CA ALA A 164 9.03 20.48 -3.13
C ALA A 164 10.56 20.44 -3.31
N THR A 165 11.20 19.40 -2.79
CA THR A 165 12.61 19.05 -2.99
C THR A 165 12.86 17.60 -2.58
N ILE A 166 13.83 16.97 -3.22
CA ILE A 166 14.46 15.70 -2.83
C ILE A 166 15.99 15.94 -2.84
N PRO A 167 16.75 15.48 -1.84
CA PRO A 167 16.30 14.90 -0.57
C PRO A 167 15.37 15.80 0.23
N ILE A 168 14.61 15.19 1.14
CA ILE A 168 13.76 15.92 2.08
C ILE A 168 14.65 16.71 3.03
N VAL A 169 14.25 17.93 3.36
CA VAL A 169 15.02 18.86 4.21
C VAL A 169 14.26 19.24 5.47
N LYS A 170 14.99 19.66 6.50
CA LYS A 170 14.45 20.01 7.83
C LYS A 170 13.28 21.01 7.75
N VAL A 171 13.44 22.13 7.04
CA VAL A 171 12.38 23.14 6.90
C VAL A 171 11.08 22.60 6.30
N ALA A 172 11.17 21.54 5.51
CA ALA A 172 10.00 20.89 4.93
C ALA A 172 9.31 19.96 5.93
N GLN A 173 10.05 19.39 6.87
CA GLN A 173 9.50 18.55 7.95
C GLN A 173 8.87 19.39 9.06
N ASP A 174 9.35 20.62 9.26
CA ASP A 174 8.80 21.55 10.25
C ASP A 174 7.40 22.07 9.84
N GLU A 175 7.07 22.04 8.54
CA GLU A 175 5.75 22.36 8.03
C GLU A 175 4.71 21.29 8.42
N LYS A 176 3.81 21.64 9.35
CA LYS A 176 2.77 20.72 9.85
C LYS A 176 1.44 20.82 9.12
N LEU A 177 1.20 21.92 8.41
CA LEU A 177 0.01 22.16 7.58
C LEU A 177 0.48 22.56 6.19
N VAL A 178 -0.12 21.97 5.17
CA VAL A 178 0.20 22.26 3.77
C VAL A 178 -1.06 22.82 3.11
N ASP A 179 -0.95 24.02 2.56
CA ASP A 179 -2.00 24.66 1.77
C ASP A 179 -1.90 24.15 0.32
N PHE A 180 -2.64 23.10 0.02
CA PHE A 180 -2.68 22.51 -1.31
C PHE A 180 -3.55 23.35 -2.25
N PRO A 181 -3.17 23.50 -3.53
CA PRO A 181 -4.03 24.10 -4.52
C PRO A 181 -5.30 23.25 -4.72
N ALA A 182 -6.41 23.89 -5.07
CA ALA A 182 -7.71 23.24 -5.25
C ALA A 182 -7.66 22.10 -6.28
N GLU A 183 -6.79 22.25 -7.29
CA GLU A 183 -6.53 21.25 -8.31
C GLU A 183 -5.96 19.95 -7.75
N LEU A 184 -5.34 19.94 -6.56
CA LEU A 184 -4.94 18.72 -5.86
C LEU A 184 -5.94 18.28 -4.79
N ASP A 185 -6.64 19.20 -4.12
CA ASP A 185 -7.52 18.87 -3.00
C ASP A 185 -8.90 18.36 -3.43
N VAL A 186 -9.50 18.99 -4.44
CA VAL A 186 -10.81 18.58 -4.97
C VAL A 186 -10.76 17.13 -5.49
N PRO A 187 -9.87 16.76 -6.43
CA PRO A 187 -9.84 15.38 -6.90
C PRO A 187 -9.47 14.39 -5.79
N TRP A 188 -8.58 14.76 -4.88
CA TRP A 188 -8.18 13.89 -3.77
C TRP A 188 -9.37 13.47 -2.90
N SER A 189 -10.29 14.41 -2.62
CA SER A 189 -11.49 14.13 -1.83
C SER A 189 -12.45 13.14 -2.52
N HIS A 190 -12.52 13.14 -3.86
CA HIS A 190 -13.27 12.12 -4.62
C HIS A 190 -12.59 10.75 -4.54
N LEU A 191 -11.26 10.73 -4.67
CA LEU A 191 -10.44 9.53 -4.64
C LEU A 191 -10.49 8.86 -3.26
N GLN A 192 -10.33 9.62 -2.19
CA GLN A 192 -10.48 9.15 -0.80
C GLN A 192 -11.84 8.48 -0.55
N ARG A 193 -12.93 9.09 -1.02
CA ARG A 193 -14.29 8.51 -0.92
C ARG A 193 -14.42 7.22 -1.72
N HIS A 194 -13.89 7.19 -2.96
CA HIS A 194 -13.96 6.00 -3.81
C HIS A 194 -13.23 4.79 -3.19
N PHE A 195 -11.99 5.00 -2.72
CA PHE A 195 -11.19 3.93 -2.12
C PHE A 195 -11.48 3.70 -0.63
N GLY A 196 -12.35 4.50 -0.02
CA GLY A 196 -12.82 4.34 1.36
C GLY A 196 -11.73 4.53 2.41
N LEU A 197 -10.93 5.59 2.27
CA LEU A 197 -9.81 5.91 3.18
C LEU A 197 -9.68 7.41 3.41
N ALA A 198 -8.94 7.80 4.46
CA ALA A 198 -8.90 9.20 4.90
C ALA A 198 -7.49 9.83 4.92
N ALA A 199 -6.43 9.09 4.61
CA ALA A 199 -5.07 9.61 4.64
C ALA A 199 -4.84 10.67 3.56
N ASP A 200 -4.26 11.81 3.95
CA ASP A 200 -3.87 12.87 3.01
C ASP A 200 -2.57 12.57 2.24
N SER A 201 -1.78 11.63 2.78
CA SER A 201 -0.53 11.11 2.23
C SER A 201 -0.72 10.02 1.17
N GLY A 202 -1.95 9.52 1.00
CA GLY A 202 -2.19 8.31 0.23
C GLY A 202 -1.63 7.07 0.92
N ASN A 203 -1.25 6.07 0.13
CA ASN A 203 -0.80 4.78 0.64
C ASN A 203 0.06 4.02 -0.39
N ASN A 204 0.42 2.78 -0.07
CA ASN A 204 1.22 1.96 -0.97
C ASN A 204 0.46 1.67 -2.27
N THR A 205 -0.87 1.55 -2.24
CA THR A 205 -1.68 1.38 -3.45
C THR A 205 -1.58 2.59 -4.38
N SER A 206 -1.85 3.81 -3.91
CA SER A 206 -1.76 5.02 -4.75
C SER A 206 -0.33 5.30 -5.20
N ASN A 207 0.61 5.37 -4.27
CA ASN A 207 1.93 5.95 -4.53
C ASN A 207 2.90 4.94 -5.16
N VAL A 208 2.63 3.64 -5.01
CA VAL A 208 3.52 2.58 -5.47
C VAL A 208 2.83 1.63 -6.44
N LEU A 209 1.77 0.94 -6.02
CA LEU A 209 1.17 -0.14 -6.82
C LEU A 209 0.55 0.38 -8.13
N LEU A 210 -0.27 1.42 -8.05
CA LEU A 210 -0.92 2.07 -9.21
C LEU A 210 0.04 2.94 -10.03
N ASN A 211 1.30 3.03 -9.62
CA ASN A 211 2.33 3.70 -10.41
C ASN A 211 2.88 2.79 -11.54
N TYR A 212 2.47 1.52 -11.57
CA TYR A 212 2.85 0.57 -12.61
C TYR A 212 1.69 0.33 -13.57
N ASN A 213 2.01 0.27 -14.86
CA ASN A 213 1.06 -0.13 -15.90
C ASN A 213 1.06 -1.68 -16.07
N GLU A 214 0.24 -2.18 -17.01
CA GLU A 214 0.12 -3.62 -17.28
C GLU A 214 1.44 -4.29 -17.76
N ASN A 215 2.36 -3.50 -18.32
CA ASN A 215 3.69 -3.97 -18.73
C ASN A 215 4.69 -4.02 -17.55
N GLY A 216 4.27 -3.58 -16.35
CA GLY A 216 5.16 -3.44 -15.20
C GLY A 216 6.14 -2.28 -15.34
N GLU A 217 5.79 -1.27 -16.15
CA GLU A 217 6.55 -0.03 -16.32
C GLU A 217 6.01 1.03 -15.35
N ARG A 218 6.93 1.76 -14.72
CA ARG A 218 6.60 2.77 -13.72
C ARG A 218 6.46 4.15 -14.37
N ALA A 219 5.36 4.86 -14.10
CA ALA A 219 5.08 6.15 -14.73
C ALA A 219 5.74 7.34 -14.00
N TYR A 220 5.65 7.38 -12.68
CA TYR A 220 6.06 8.51 -11.84
C TYR A 220 7.32 8.17 -11.05
N ARG A 221 8.47 8.48 -11.67
CA ARG A 221 9.75 8.56 -10.98
C ARG A 221 9.80 9.78 -10.06
N ILE A 222 10.68 9.74 -9.07
CA ILE A 222 10.90 10.86 -8.16
C ILE A 222 12.31 11.46 -8.32
N ASN A 223 13.28 10.66 -8.76
CA ASN A 223 14.59 11.14 -9.19
C ASN A 223 14.73 11.03 -10.72
N LEU A 224 15.30 12.07 -11.32
CA LEU A 224 15.67 12.12 -12.72
C LEU A 224 17.11 12.64 -12.83
N ASP A 225 17.95 11.92 -13.57
CA ASP A 225 19.32 12.32 -13.92
C ASP A 225 20.25 12.74 -12.74
N ILE A 226 19.99 12.21 -11.53
CA ILE A 226 20.82 12.48 -10.34
C ILE A 226 22.10 11.63 -10.32
N SER A 227 21.93 10.31 -10.39
CA SER A 227 23.02 9.34 -10.60
C SER A 227 22.43 7.97 -10.89
N ASP A 228 23.18 7.12 -11.60
CA ASP A 228 22.79 5.73 -11.86
C ASP A 228 22.52 4.95 -10.57
N LEU A 229 23.25 5.24 -9.50
CA LEU A 229 23.06 4.60 -8.20
C LEU A 229 21.70 4.95 -7.59
N VAL A 230 21.30 6.22 -7.64
CA VAL A 230 20.02 6.69 -7.12
C VAL A 230 18.87 6.14 -7.94
N THR A 231 18.93 6.28 -9.27
CA THR A 231 17.85 5.84 -10.18
C THR A 231 17.66 4.32 -10.13
N SER A 232 18.75 3.53 -10.16
CA SER A 232 18.65 2.07 -10.03
C SER A 232 18.16 1.62 -8.65
N THR A 233 18.55 2.30 -7.57
CA THR A 233 18.05 2.03 -6.21
C THR A 233 16.57 2.31 -6.09
N GLU A 234 16.11 3.43 -6.66
CA GLU A 234 14.70 3.83 -6.68
C GLU A 234 13.85 2.80 -7.42
N GLU A 235 14.24 2.45 -8.66
CA GLU A 235 13.54 1.47 -9.48
C GLU A 235 13.48 0.10 -8.80
N ALA A 236 14.61 -0.39 -8.27
CA ALA A 236 14.65 -1.68 -7.59
C ALA A 236 13.80 -1.69 -6.31
N PHE A 237 13.77 -0.59 -5.56
CA PHE A 237 13.01 -0.49 -4.32
C PHE A 237 11.50 -0.48 -4.56
N PHE A 238 11.00 0.33 -5.49
CA PHE A 238 9.56 0.38 -5.76
C PHE A 238 9.07 -0.87 -6.50
N ARG A 239 9.90 -1.44 -7.38
CA ARG A 239 9.55 -2.66 -8.13
C ARG A 239 9.29 -3.85 -7.19
N LEU A 240 9.97 -3.89 -6.05
CA LEU A 240 9.76 -4.91 -5.02
C LEU A 240 8.29 -5.04 -4.60
N PHE A 241 7.59 -3.92 -4.41
CA PHE A 241 6.20 -3.94 -3.95
C PHE A 241 5.24 -4.42 -5.05
N TRP A 242 5.51 -4.05 -6.29
CA TRP A 242 4.79 -4.58 -7.45
C TRP A 242 4.99 -6.09 -7.58
N ASP A 243 6.24 -6.55 -7.56
CA ASP A 243 6.56 -7.98 -7.68
C ASP A 243 5.92 -8.82 -6.56
N VAL A 244 5.80 -8.28 -5.34
CA VAL A 244 5.08 -8.95 -4.24
C VAL A 244 3.61 -9.18 -4.57
N GLU A 245 2.92 -8.19 -5.14
CA GLU A 245 1.51 -8.35 -5.48
C GLU A 245 1.33 -9.23 -6.74
N VAL A 246 2.25 -9.17 -7.71
CA VAL A 246 2.26 -10.08 -8.88
C VAL A 246 2.37 -11.53 -8.42
N LEU A 247 3.37 -11.83 -7.58
CA LEU A 247 3.60 -13.19 -7.07
C LEU A 247 2.58 -13.59 -6.01
N GLY A 248 1.97 -12.61 -5.34
CA GLY A 248 0.96 -12.80 -4.31
C GLY A 248 -0.43 -13.10 -4.87
N ALA A 249 -0.76 -12.60 -6.06
CA ALA A 249 -2.05 -12.80 -6.70
C ALA A 249 -2.52 -14.28 -6.74
N PRO A 250 -1.73 -15.25 -7.22
CA PRO A 250 -2.15 -16.66 -7.18
C PRO A 250 -2.27 -17.23 -5.76
N ILE A 251 -1.50 -16.71 -4.80
CA ILE A 251 -1.56 -17.13 -3.40
C ILE A 251 -2.90 -16.76 -2.75
N TYR A 252 -3.49 -15.60 -3.09
CA TYR A 252 -4.82 -15.22 -2.59
C TYR A 252 -5.90 -16.24 -2.99
N ILE A 253 -5.84 -16.74 -4.23
CA ILE A 253 -6.78 -17.77 -4.70
C ILE A 253 -6.58 -19.07 -3.94
N GLU A 254 -5.34 -19.49 -3.70
CA GLU A 254 -5.06 -20.70 -2.93
C GLU A 254 -5.51 -20.58 -1.47
N MET A 255 -5.39 -19.40 -0.84
CA MET A 255 -5.96 -19.12 0.49
C MET A 255 -7.48 -19.31 0.50
N ILE A 256 -8.17 -18.74 -0.49
CA ILE A 256 -9.63 -18.85 -0.61
C ILE A 256 -10.05 -20.31 -0.84
N ARG A 257 -9.37 -21.03 -1.73
CA ARG A 257 -9.65 -22.44 -1.99
C ARG A 257 -9.37 -23.32 -0.78
N ALA A 258 -8.35 -23.01 0.02
CA ALA A 258 -8.09 -23.69 1.28
C ALA A 258 -9.24 -23.48 2.28
N ASN A 259 -9.75 -22.24 2.42
CA ASN A 259 -10.92 -21.96 3.26
C ASN A 259 -12.16 -22.75 2.80
N ILE A 260 -12.48 -22.70 1.50
CA ILE A 260 -13.62 -23.42 0.91
C ILE A 260 -13.51 -24.93 1.15
N ALA A 261 -12.34 -25.52 0.87
CA ALA A 261 -12.12 -26.95 1.05
C ALA A 261 -12.22 -27.35 2.53
N TYR A 262 -11.71 -26.52 3.44
CA TYR A 262 -11.83 -26.75 4.87
C TYR A 262 -13.30 -26.74 5.34
N ASP A 263 -14.09 -25.76 4.90
CA ASP A 263 -15.51 -25.64 5.26
C ASP A 263 -16.34 -26.81 4.72
N GLN A 264 -15.94 -27.36 3.58
CA GLN A 264 -16.55 -28.56 2.98
C GLN A 264 -16.06 -29.88 3.60
N ASN A 265 -15.17 -29.82 4.60
CA ASN A 265 -14.47 -30.98 5.18
C ASN A 265 -13.67 -31.81 4.15
N ASP A 266 -13.26 -31.21 3.02
CA ASP A 266 -12.37 -31.84 2.05
C ASP A 266 -10.91 -31.61 2.45
N LYS A 267 -10.45 -32.45 3.38
CA LYS A 267 -9.10 -32.39 3.93
C LYS A 267 -8.01 -32.53 2.86
N ALA A 268 -8.20 -33.42 1.88
CA ALA A 268 -7.20 -33.71 0.87
C ALA A 268 -6.97 -32.49 -0.03
N VAL A 269 -8.06 -31.84 -0.47
CA VAL A 269 -8.00 -30.62 -1.27
C VAL A 269 -7.46 -29.44 -0.43
N CYS A 270 -7.88 -29.32 0.83
CA CYS A 270 -7.34 -28.30 1.73
C CYS A 270 -5.82 -28.43 1.90
N LEU A 271 -5.30 -29.65 2.12
CA LEU A 271 -3.85 -29.90 2.24
C LEU A 271 -3.09 -29.50 0.98
N LYS A 272 -3.63 -29.84 -0.20
CA LYS A 272 -3.05 -29.45 -1.49
C LYS A 272 -2.90 -27.94 -1.61
N HIS A 273 -3.94 -27.18 -1.28
CA HIS A 273 -3.89 -25.72 -1.32
C HIS A 273 -2.92 -25.13 -0.28
N MET A 274 -2.86 -25.71 0.92
CA MET A 274 -1.90 -25.30 1.95
C MET A 274 -0.44 -25.50 1.52
N ASP A 275 -0.14 -26.63 0.85
CA ASP A 275 1.19 -26.89 0.31
C ASP A 275 1.53 -25.93 -0.85
N ASN A 276 0.58 -25.68 -1.75
CA ASN A 276 0.73 -24.68 -2.81
C ASN A 276 1.04 -23.28 -2.27
N ILE A 277 0.35 -22.86 -1.20
CA ILE A 277 0.63 -21.57 -0.52
C ILE A 277 2.06 -21.55 0.01
N ALA A 278 2.51 -22.62 0.68
CA ALA A 278 3.84 -22.69 1.25
C ALA A 278 4.94 -22.58 0.18
N ASP A 279 4.79 -23.31 -0.93
CA ASP A 279 5.78 -23.32 -2.03
C ASP A 279 5.83 -21.97 -2.76
N GLN A 280 4.67 -21.39 -3.08
CA GLN A 280 4.60 -20.08 -3.74
C GLN A 280 5.11 -18.97 -2.82
N LEU A 281 4.76 -18.99 -1.52
CA LEU A 281 5.29 -18.05 -0.54
C LEU A 281 6.82 -18.13 -0.46
N ARG A 282 7.39 -19.34 -0.46
CA ARG A 282 8.85 -19.51 -0.49
C ARG A 282 9.48 -18.86 -1.73
N GLY A 283 8.84 -19.00 -2.89
CA GLY A 283 9.25 -18.34 -4.14
C GLY A 283 9.22 -16.81 -4.03
N LEU A 284 8.09 -16.25 -3.58
CA LEU A 284 7.91 -14.82 -3.38
C LEU A 284 8.96 -14.24 -2.43
N LEU A 285 9.15 -14.85 -1.26
CA LEU A 285 10.12 -14.36 -0.27
C LEU A 285 11.57 -14.46 -0.78
N ARG A 286 11.89 -15.40 -1.67
CA ARG A 286 13.20 -15.46 -2.34
C ARG A 286 13.43 -14.25 -3.21
N VAL A 287 12.45 -13.85 -4.02
CA VAL A 287 12.52 -12.64 -4.86
C VAL A 287 12.71 -11.40 -3.99
N TRP A 288 12.01 -11.32 -2.85
CA TRP A 288 12.20 -10.24 -1.88
C TRP A 288 13.65 -10.16 -1.39
N TYR A 289 14.23 -11.28 -0.97
CA TYR A 289 15.61 -11.30 -0.46
C TYR A 289 16.66 -10.97 -1.51
N GLN A 290 16.46 -11.40 -2.76
CA GLN A 290 17.34 -11.10 -3.88
C GLN A 290 17.26 -9.63 -4.31
N SER A 291 16.12 -8.98 -4.06
CA SER A 291 15.90 -7.56 -4.34
C SER A 291 16.47 -6.66 -3.26
N MET A 292 16.32 -7.02 -1.98
CA MET A 292 16.84 -6.26 -0.84
C MET A 292 18.33 -6.56 -0.54
N THR A 293 19.19 -6.26 -1.52
CA THR A 293 20.66 -6.36 -1.41
C THR A 293 21.31 -4.99 -1.58
N GLN A 294 22.55 -4.80 -1.08
CA GLN A 294 23.26 -3.52 -1.20
C GLN A 294 23.47 -3.09 -2.66
N VAL A 295 23.62 -4.04 -3.58
CA VAL A 295 23.82 -3.79 -5.01
C VAL A 295 22.55 -3.27 -5.67
N ARG A 296 21.37 -3.73 -5.23
CA ARG A 296 20.09 -3.37 -5.85
C ARG A 296 19.40 -2.22 -5.14
N VAL A 297 19.36 -2.24 -3.82
CA VAL A 297 18.79 -1.16 -3.00
C VAL A 297 19.90 -0.64 -2.10
N ASN A 298 20.60 0.39 -2.55
CA ASN A 298 21.76 0.88 -1.83
C ASN A 298 21.35 1.75 -0.63
N LYS A 299 21.79 1.35 0.56
CA LYS A 299 21.48 2.05 1.82
C LYS A 299 21.87 3.52 1.80
N SER A 300 23.03 3.87 1.23
CA SER A 300 23.59 5.23 1.33
C SER A 300 22.75 6.29 0.62
N VAL A 301 21.88 5.89 -0.31
CA VAL A 301 21.01 6.80 -1.06
C VAL A 301 19.52 6.54 -0.81
N TRP A 302 19.15 5.32 -0.41
CA TRP A 302 17.75 4.91 -0.28
C TRP A 302 16.94 5.83 0.64
N LEU A 303 17.47 6.19 1.81
CA LEU A 303 16.71 6.95 2.78
C LEU A 303 16.47 8.39 2.33
N SER A 304 17.50 9.06 1.80
CA SER A 304 17.42 10.45 1.34
C SER A 304 16.65 10.59 0.03
N TYR A 305 16.89 9.70 -0.94
CA TYR A 305 16.38 9.87 -2.31
C TYR A 305 15.17 8.99 -2.66
N CYS A 306 14.89 7.92 -1.90
CA CYS A 306 13.78 7.00 -2.22
C CYS A 306 12.68 7.03 -1.15
N GLN A 307 12.99 6.54 0.05
CA GLN A 307 12.01 6.43 1.14
C GLN A 307 11.64 7.79 1.72
N GLY A 308 12.55 8.75 1.71
CA GLY A 308 12.31 10.08 2.27
C GLY A 308 11.09 10.75 1.67
N PHE A 309 10.97 10.69 0.35
CA PHE A 309 9.83 11.23 -0.38
C PHE A 309 8.48 10.65 0.07
N GLN A 310 8.46 9.39 0.49
CA GLN A 310 7.25 8.71 0.96
C GLN A 310 6.84 9.08 2.40
N GLY A 311 7.68 9.85 3.10
CA GLY A 311 7.30 10.46 4.37
C GLY A 311 6.09 11.38 4.22
N TRP A 312 5.40 11.60 5.33
CA TRP A 312 4.39 12.64 5.45
C TRP A 312 4.59 13.38 6.78
N GLY A 313 3.75 13.22 7.80
CA GLY A 313 3.93 13.93 9.08
C GLY A 313 3.47 15.39 9.02
N CYS A 314 2.54 15.69 8.11
CA CYS A 314 1.68 16.87 8.18
C CYS A 314 0.24 16.39 8.44
N GLY A 315 -0.62 17.31 8.81
CA GLY A 315 -2.00 17.01 9.14
C GLY A 315 -2.96 18.04 8.58
N ARG A 316 -4.18 17.97 9.10
CA ARG A 316 -5.25 18.94 8.86
C ARG A 316 -5.97 19.24 10.16
N MET A 317 -6.54 20.43 10.25
CA MET A 317 -7.43 20.78 11.35
C MET A 317 -8.80 20.13 11.11
N VAL A 318 -9.26 19.32 12.07
CA VAL A 318 -10.60 18.71 12.07
C VAL A 318 -11.24 19.09 13.40
N ASP A 319 -12.35 19.83 13.36
CA ASP A 319 -13.08 20.26 14.57
C ASP A 319 -12.20 20.96 15.62
N GLY A 320 -11.20 21.72 15.17
CA GLY A 320 -10.25 22.43 16.04
C GLY A 320 -9.07 21.58 16.54
N GLU A 321 -9.01 20.29 16.20
CA GLU A 321 -7.91 19.39 16.55
C GLU A 321 -7.00 19.10 15.36
N MET A 322 -5.70 18.98 15.63
CA MET A 322 -4.70 18.66 14.61
C MET A 322 -4.63 17.15 14.39
N VAL A 323 -5.15 16.68 13.25
CA VAL A 323 -5.08 15.27 12.85
C VAL A 323 -3.87 15.07 11.95
N ILE A 324 -2.84 14.37 12.47
CA ILE A 324 -1.60 14.10 11.74
C ILE A 324 -1.71 12.77 10.99
N PHE A 325 -1.27 12.77 9.72
CA PHE A 325 -1.21 11.57 8.91
C PHE A 325 0.22 11.03 8.78
N ASP A 326 0.35 9.73 8.95
CA ASP A 326 1.54 8.97 8.59
C ASP A 326 1.77 8.97 7.07
N GLY A 327 3.02 8.80 6.66
CA GLY A 327 3.40 8.64 5.27
C GLY A 327 3.15 7.24 4.73
N VAL A 328 3.61 7.02 3.50
CA VAL A 328 3.48 5.73 2.84
C VAL A 328 4.49 4.73 3.39
N SER A 329 3.98 3.60 3.86
CA SER A 329 4.76 2.55 4.50
C SER A 329 4.64 1.23 3.75
N GLY A 330 5.71 0.42 3.77
CA GLY A 330 5.64 -0.97 3.35
C GLY A 330 4.66 -1.81 4.19
N SER A 331 4.32 -1.33 5.38
CA SER A 331 3.25 -1.88 6.21
C SER A 331 1.84 -1.63 5.64
N HIS A 332 1.69 -0.97 4.49
CA HIS A 332 0.41 -0.87 3.78
C HIS A 332 0.24 -1.95 2.70
N THR A 333 1.26 -2.81 2.49
CA THR A 333 1.23 -3.87 1.46
C THR A 333 0.17 -4.92 1.79
N MET A 334 -0.78 -5.12 0.87
CA MET A 334 -1.93 -6.01 1.08
C MET A 334 -1.51 -7.46 1.33
N PHE A 335 -0.52 -7.97 0.59
CA PHE A 335 -0.08 -9.36 0.68
C PHE A 335 0.20 -9.83 2.11
N PHE A 336 0.99 -9.06 2.86
CA PHE A 336 1.34 -9.43 4.23
C PHE A 336 0.16 -9.32 5.20
N MET A 337 -0.78 -8.41 4.96
CA MET A 337 -2.02 -8.30 5.75
C MET A 337 -2.97 -9.47 5.48
N ALA A 338 -3.13 -9.86 4.22
CA ALA A 338 -3.97 -10.98 3.80
C ALA A 338 -3.40 -12.32 4.30
N LEU A 339 -2.08 -12.53 4.20
CA LEU A 339 -1.43 -13.71 4.75
C LEU A 339 -1.60 -13.82 6.27
N ASP A 340 -1.47 -12.70 6.99
CA ASP A 340 -1.72 -12.67 8.42
C ASP A 340 -3.18 -12.97 8.77
N ALA A 341 -4.12 -12.40 8.01
CA ALA A 341 -5.54 -12.67 8.16
C ALA A 341 -5.86 -14.15 7.95
N PHE A 342 -5.38 -14.75 6.86
CA PHE A 342 -5.53 -16.17 6.57
C PHE A 342 -4.98 -17.05 7.71
N LEU A 343 -3.85 -16.67 8.31
CA LEU A 343 -3.26 -17.34 9.47
C LEU A 343 -4.01 -17.08 10.80
N GLY A 344 -5.10 -16.33 10.78
CA GLY A 344 -5.93 -16.01 11.94
C GLY A 344 -5.24 -15.04 12.90
N MET A 345 -4.22 -14.31 12.43
CA MET A 345 -3.52 -13.33 13.24
C MET A 345 -4.29 -12.01 13.30
N ASP A 346 -4.21 -11.34 14.44
CA ASP A 346 -4.79 -10.01 14.59
C ASP A 346 -4.10 -9.04 13.63
N PRO A 347 -4.79 -7.98 13.17
CA PRO A 347 -4.17 -6.88 12.44
C PRO A 347 -2.96 -6.31 13.20
N TYR A 348 -1.97 -5.82 12.46
CA TYR A 348 -0.84 -5.09 13.07
C TYR A 348 -1.02 -3.56 13.04
N LEU A 349 -1.89 -3.05 12.17
CA LEU A 349 -2.36 -1.67 12.24
C LEU A 349 -3.55 -1.60 13.21
N SER A 350 -3.66 -0.49 13.94
CA SER A 350 -4.90 -0.17 14.65
C SER A 350 -6.04 0.00 13.64
N GLN A 351 -7.29 -0.15 14.11
CA GLN A 351 -8.46 0.07 13.26
C GLN A 351 -8.47 1.47 12.64
N GLU A 352 -8.11 2.48 13.41
CA GLU A 352 -7.97 3.87 12.95
C GLU A 352 -6.93 4.01 11.84
N ASN A 353 -5.73 3.46 12.00
CA ASN A 353 -4.68 3.54 10.99
C ASN A 353 -5.02 2.72 9.75
N ALA A 354 -5.67 1.57 9.91
CA ALA A 354 -6.17 0.79 8.79
C ALA A 354 -7.22 1.57 8.00
N ALA A 355 -8.17 2.21 8.69
CA ALA A 355 -9.21 3.04 8.09
C ALA A 355 -8.62 4.27 7.35
N ARG A 356 -7.55 4.85 7.89
CA ARG A 356 -6.84 5.96 7.25
C ARG A 356 -6.07 5.54 6.01
N CYS A 357 -5.32 4.44 6.06
CA CYS A 357 -4.27 4.18 5.07
C CYS A 357 -4.56 3.01 4.12
N ILE A 358 -5.45 2.08 4.44
CA ILE A 358 -5.66 0.87 3.62
C ILE A 358 -6.99 0.98 2.86
N PRO A 359 -7.06 0.79 1.53
CA PRO A 359 -8.33 0.83 0.81
C PRO A 359 -9.39 -0.14 1.36
N HIS A 360 -10.66 0.24 1.30
CA HIS A 360 -11.76 -0.51 1.90
C HIS A 360 -11.83 -1.96 1.41
N ASN A 361 -11.80 -2.20 0.10
CA ASN A 361 -11.91 -3.54 -0.46
C ASN A 361 -10.74 -4.45 -0.03
N GLN A 362 -9.55 -3.88 0.22
CA GLN A 362 -8.42 -4.64 0.77
C GLN A 362 -8.64 -5.00 2.25
N ARG A 363 -9.24 -4.09 3.03
CA ARG A 363 -9.63 -4.36 4.42
C ARG A 363 -10.70 -5.46 4.49
N GLU A 364 -11.71 -5.42 3.63
CA GLU A 364 -12.77 -6.43 3.55
C GLU A 364 -12.24 -7.81 3.19
N LEU A 365 -11.33 -7.90 2.21
CA LEU A 365 -10.65 -9.17 1.91
C LEU A 365 -9.89 -9.70 3.14
N CYS A 366 -9.13 -8.84 3.81
CA CYS A 366 -8.42 -9.23 5.04
C CYS A 366 -9.36 -9.56 6.21
N ALA A 367 -10.57 -9.02 6.25
CA ALA A 367 -11.56 -9.35 7.27
C ALA A 367 -12.14 -10.75 7.03
N THR A 368 -12.63 -11.01 5.81
CA THR A 368 -13.22 -12.30 5.43
C THR A 368 -12.20 -13.45 5.51
N LEU A 369 -10.95 -13.24 5.08
CA LEU A 369 -9.89 -14.25 5.25
C LEU A 369 -9.67 -14.65 6.72
N ARG A 370 -9.79 -13.69 7.64
CA ARG A 370 -9.61 -13.93 9.07
C ARG A 370 -10.79 -14.65 9.70
N ASN A 371 -12.01 -14.28 9.32
CA ASN A 371 -13.24 -14.91 9.81
C ASN A 371 -13.26 -16.41 9.45
N HIS A 372 -12.76 -16.75 8.27
CA HIS A 372 -12.65 -18.13 7.78
C HIS A 372 -11.32 -18.82 8.14
N SER A 373 -10.49 -18.20 8.98
CA SER A 373 -9.22 -18.81 9.36
C SER A 373 -9.46 -20.01 10.28
N PHE A 374 -9.13 -21.20 9.79
CA PHE A 374 -9.25 -22.45 10.54
C PHE A 374 -8.04 -22.77 11.41
N ILE A 375 -6.94 -22.05 11.26
CA ILE A 375 -5.61 -22.37 11.80
C ILE A 375 -5.62 -22.56 13.33
N LYS A 376 -6.31 -21.69 14.06
CA LYS A 376 -6.41 -21.76 15.53
C LYS A 376 -7.15 -23.01 16.02
N SER A 377 -8.05 -23.57 15.21
CA SER A 377 -8.88 -24.72 15.59
C SER A 377 -8.21 -26.08 15.33
N LEU A 378 -7.16 -26.11 14.50
CA LEU A 378 -6.55 -27.36 14.02
C LEU A 378 -5.98 -28.22 15.15
N GLN A 379 -5.33 -27.60 16.14
CA GLN A 379 -4.75 -28.32 17.28
C GLN A 379 -5.86 -28.95 18.14
N ALA A 380 -6.92 -28.21 18.44
CA ALA A 380 -8.05 -28.69 19.23
C ALA A 380 -8.78 -29.86 18.53
N LYS A 381 -8.83 -29.84 17.19
CA LYS A 381 -9.39 -30.91 16.36
C LYS A 381 -8.42 -32.07 16.11
N GLY A 382 -7.18 -31.99 16.58
CA GLY A 382 -6.17 -33.03 16.42
C GLY A 382 -5.69 -33.25 14.98
N ASP A 383 -5.88 -32.29 14.06
CA ASP A 383 -5.51 -32.47 12.66
C ASP A 383 -4.01 -32.22 12.41
N ARG A 384 -3.22 -33.27 12.66
CA ARG A 384 -1.75 -33.23 12.58
C ARG A 384 -1.22 -32.85 11.18
N GLU A 385 -1.93 -33.21 10.12
CA GLU A 385 -1.48 -32.95 8.75
C GLU A 385 -1.66 -31.49 8.39
N LEU A 386 -2.84 -30.91 8.66
CA LEU A 386 -3.08 -29.49 8.44
C LEU A 386 -2.24 -28.62 9.39
N VAL A 387 -1.98 -29.07 10.62
CA VAL A 387 -1.00 -28.41 11.50
C VAL A 387 0.38 -28.36 10.85
N LYS A 388 0.87 -29.48 10.31
CA LYS A 388 2.18 -29.54 9.64
C LYS A 388 2.23 -28.63 8.41
N ALA A 389 1.19 -28.60 7.59
CA ALA A 389 1.11 -27.73 6.42
C ALA A 389 1.11 -26.23 6.82
N SER A 390 0.28 -25.86 7.81
CA SER A 390 0.24 -24.52 8.39
C SER A 390 1.60 -24.08 8.93
N GLN A 391 2.32 -25.00 9.57
CA GLN A 391 3.63 -24.75 10.13
C GLN A 391 4.69 -24.42 9.08
N LYS A 392 4.59 -24.94 7.84
CA LYS A 392 5.47 -24.55 6.72
C LYS A 392 5.30 -23.07 6.39
N ILE A 393 4.07 -22.62 6.22
CA ILE A 393 3.72 -21.22 5.92
C ILE A 393 4.22 -20.29 7.04
N VAL A 394 3.89 -20.63 8.29
CA VAL A 394 4.32 -19.84 9.46
C VAL A 394 5.84 -19.78 9.58
N ASN A 395 6.57 -20.86 9.26
CA ASN A 395 8.03 -20.86 9.28
C ASN A 395 8.63 -19.93 8.23
N HIS A 396 8.09 -19.91 7.00
CA HIS A 396 8.51 -18.96 5.97
C HIS A 396 8.31 -17.52 6.42
N LEU A 397 7.13 -17.20 6.99
CA LEU A 397 6.83 -15.86 7.49
C LEU A 397 7.71 -15.46 8.69
N LYS A 398 7.97 -16.39 9.61
CA LYS A 398 8.88 -16.20 10.76
C LYS A 398 10.29 -15.84 10.30
N MET A 399 10.83 -16.59 9.34
CA MET A 399 12.16 -16.32 8.76
C MET A 399 12.20 -14.95 8.10
N TRP A 400 11.17 -14.59 7.33
CA TRP A 400 11.08 -13.28 6.70
C TRP A 400 11.01 -12.14 7.71
N ARG A 401 10.17 -12.23 8.73
CA ARG A 401 10.07 -11.20 9.78
C ARG A 401 11.39 -11.01 10.52
N SER A 402 12.06 -12.11 10.84
CA SER A 402 13.37 -12.07 11.49
C SER A 402 14.41 -11.38 10.61
N ALA A 403 14.49 -11.77 9.34
CA ALA A 403 15.44 -11.17 8.40
C ALA A 403 15.10 -9.70 8.10
N HIS A 404 13.82 -9.37 7.91
CA HIS A 404 13.37 -8.01 7.63
C HIS A 404 13.68 -7.05 8.79
N LYS A 405 13.43 -7.48 10.04
CA LYS A 405 13.82 -6.74 11.25
C LYS A 405 15.31 -6.38 11.23
N THR A 406 16.18 -7.36 10.99
CA THR A 406 17.63 -7.14 10.99
C THR A 406 18.10 -6.29 9.81
N ARG A 407 17.46 -6.44 8.65
CA ARG A 407 17.88 -5.76 7.42
C ARG A 407 17.47 -4.30 7.37
N VAL A 408 16.35 -3.90 7.96
CA VAL A 408 15.83 -2.53 7.82
C VAL A 408 16.58 -1.50 8.66
N MET A 409 17.09 -1.87 9.84
CA MET A 409 17.75 -0.91 10.74
C MET A 409 18.98 -0.23 10.11
N PRO A 410 19.88 -0.95 9.41
CA PRO A 410 20.98 -0.31 8.69
C PRO A 410 20.57 0.67 7.58
N TYR A 411 19.37 0.53 7.00
CA TYR A 411 18.86 1.50 6.02
C TYR A 411 18.38 2.78 6.69
N LEU A 412 17.76 2.65 7.87
CA LEU A 412 17.20 3.78 8.60
C LEU A 412 18.24 4.55 9.40
N ALA A 413 19.34 3.90 9.78
CA ALA A 413 20.46 4.51 10.51
C ALA A 413 21.45 5.27 9.61
N GLN A 414 21.14 5.43 8.32
CA GLN A 414 22.01 6.16 7.40
C GLN A 414 21.99 7.66 7.74
N PRO A 415 23.15 8.34 7.81
CA PRO A 415 23.22 9.77 8.04
C PRO A 415 22.47 10.54 6.94
N ALA A 416 21.70 11.54 7.34
CA ALA A 416 21.00 12.46 6.45
C ALA A 416 20.97 13.86 7.09
N PRO A 417 22.10 14.59 7.10
CA PRO A 417 22.24 15.87 7.81
C PRO A 417 21.29 16.97 7.33
N GLU A 418 20.75 16.84 6.13
CA GLU A 418 19.80 17.78 5.54
C GLU A 418 18.42 17.79 6.23
N ARG A 419 18.12 16.80 7.08
CA ARG A 419 16.80 16.57 7.66
C ARG A 419 16.85 16.07 9.10
N THR A 420 15.72 16.16 9.79
CA THR A 420 15.49 15.43 11.04
C THR A 420 15.21 13.96 10.76
N MET A 421 15.37 13.13 11.79
CA MET A 421 15.05 11.72 11.70
C MET A 421 13.64 11.49 11.18
N MET A 422 13.54 10.58 10.22
CA MET A 422 12.29 10.15 9.61
C MET A 422 12.37 8.66 9.34
N THR A 423 11.29 7.95 9.66
CA THR A 423 11.21 6.51 9.40
C THR A 423 10.46 6.21 8.11
N ALA A 424 10.32 4.92 7.78
CA ALA A 424 9.61 4.43 6.60
C ALA A 424 8.08 4.58 6.70
N GLY A 425 7.62 5.84 6.73
CA GLY A 425 6.21 6.23 6.70
C GLY A 425 5.59 6.53 8.06
N LYS A 426 6.27 6.34 9.20
CA LYS A 426 5.74 6.74 10.51
C LYS A 426 6.26 8.11 10.93
N SER A 427 5.33 8.95 11.37
CA SER A 427 5.60 10.27 11.93
C SER A 427 5.86 10.14 13.42
N PHE A 428 6.96 10.70 13.91
CA PHE A 428 7.23 10.81 15.34
C PHE A 428 6.94 12.24 15.76
N ILE A 429 5.99 12.40 16.68
CA ILE A 429 5.60 13.70 17.24
C ILE A 429 6.45 13.99 18.49
N GLU A 430 6.92 12.94 19.18
CA GLU A 430 7.67 13.05 20.42
C GLU A 430 9.13 13.45 20.18
N SER A 431 9.61 14.41 20.97
CA SER A 431 11.03 14.76 21.06
C SER A 431 11.83 13.54 21.54
N GLY A 432 12.81 13.12 20.77
CA GLY A 432 13.68 12.00 21.11
C GLY A 432 14.89 11.96 20.20
N SER A 433 15.93 11.23 20.60
CA SER A 433 17.06 10.96 19.72
C SER A 433 16.67 9.98 18.61
N ASP A 434 17.38 10.02 17.49
CA ASP A 434 17.17 9.08 16.37
C ASP A 434 17.17 7.62 16.83
N MET A 435 18.03 7.29 17.80
CA MET A 435 18.11 5.97 18.42
C MET A 435 16.83 5.59 19.16
N ALA A 436 16.17 6.54 19.83
CA ALA A 436 14.90 6.29 20.51
C ALA A 436 13.78 5.99 19.50
N HIS A 437 13.69 6.75 18.40
CA HIS A 437 12.69 6.50 17.35
C HIS A 437 12.93 5.17 16.63
N LEU A 438 14.19 4.81 16.35
CA LEU A 438 14.55 3.50 15.79
C LEU A 438 14.16 2.35 16.72
N LYS A 439 14.35 2.51 18.03
CA LYS A 439 13.97 1.50 19.02
C LYS A 439 12.46 1.25 19.07
N ILE A 440 11.64 2.28 18.89
CA ILE A 440 10.18 2.12 18.79
C ILE A 440 9.83 1.26 17.57
N LEU A 441 10.41 1.56 16.41
CA LEU A 441 10.17 0.79 15.18
C LEU A 441 10.68 -0.65 15.31
N GLU A 442 11.84 -0.85 15.92
CA GLU A 442 12.37 -2.19 16.21
C GLU A 442 11.41 -2.97 17.11
N GLY A 443 10.89 -2.33 18.15
CA GLY A 443 9.88 -2.90 19.05
C GLY A 443 8.63 -3.36 18.31
N MET A 444 8.14 -2.59 17.34
CA MET A 444 7.00 -2.98 16.50
C MET A 444 7.28 -4.24 15.66
N LEU A 445 8.44 -4.29 15.00
CA LEU A 445 8.85 -5.44 14.19
C LEU A 445 9.07 -6.69 15.06
N MET A 446 9.70 -6.52 16.23
CA MET A 446 9.85 -7.57 17.24
C MET A 446 8.50 -8.06 17.75
N GLY A 447 7.57 -7.16 18.03
CA GLY A 447 6.22 -7.50 18.47
C GLY A 447 5.51 -8.40 17.45
N ARG A 448 5.59 -8.06 16.16
CA ARG A 448 5.01 -8.90 15.10
C ARG A 448 5.72 -10.24 14.96
N LEU A 449 7.05 -10.28 15.03
CA LEU A 449 7.81 -11.53 15.04
C LEU A 449 7.40 -12.42 16.23
N LYS A 450 7.29 -11.85 17.44
CA LYS A 450 6.85 -12.57 18.64
C LYS A 450 5.47 -13.20 18.44
N LYS A 451 4.49 -12.45 17.91
CA LYS A 451 3.16 -13.00 17.58
C LYS A 451 3.24 -14.19 16.60
N THR A 452 4.15 -14.13 15.63
CA THR A 452 4.39 -15.22 14.65
C THR A 452 4.99 -16.45 15.32
N VAL A 453 5.97 -16.25 16.21
CA VAL A 453 6.57 -17.33 17.00
C VAL A 453 5.53 -17.96 17.91
N THR A 454 4.71 -17.16 18.60
CA THR A 454 3.62 -17.66 19.44
C THR A 454 2.62 -18.50 18.65
N LEU A 455 2.23 -18.07 17.44
CA LEU A 455 1.37 -18.88 16.56
C LEU A 455 2.04 -20.23 16.22
N SER A 456 3.32 -20.21 15.85
CA SER A 456 4.08 -21.44 15.58
C SER A 456 4.12 -22.38 16.78
N SER A 457 4.39 -21.86 17.99
CA SER A 457 4.45 -22.67 19.19
C SER A 457 3.09 -23.23 19.59
N LYS A 458 2.00 -22.48 19.38
CA LYS A 458 0.63 -22.97 19.56
C LYS A 458 0.33 -24.13 18.61
N LEU A 459 0.63 -23.98 17.31
CA LEU A 459 0.41 -25.04 16.32
C LEU A 459 1.16 -26.33 16.68
N LEU A 460 2.39 -26.24 17.18
CA LEU A 460 3.19 -27.40 17.59
C LEU A 460 2.77 -28.00 18.94
N GLY A 461 1.79 -27.40 19.64
CA GLY A 461 1.40 -27.83 20.99
C GLY A 461 2.46 -27.59 22.06
N ILE A 462 3.43 -26.69 21.79
CA ILE A 462 4.51 -26.35 22.73
C ILE A 462 4.01 -25.40 23.83
N TYR A 463 2.90 -24.69 23.59
CA TYR A 463 2.13 -23.99 24.63
C TYR A 463 0.78 -24.69 24.81
N GLY A 464 0.69 -25.63 25.75
CA GLY A 464 -0.52 -26.40 26.02
C GLY A 464 -0.48 -27.22 27.33
N ASN A 465 -0.48 -26.51 28.46
CA ASN A 465 -1.09 -26.81 29.77
C ASN A 465 -0.27 -26.13 30.88
N ASN A 466 -0.72 -24.98 31.36
CA ASN A 466 -0.54 -24.57 32.74
C ASN A 466 -1.67 -23.60 33.11
N ASN A 467 -2.51 -24.09 34.02
CA ASN A 467 -3.44 -23.40 34.91
C ASN A 467 -4.78 -22.93 34.35
N SER A 468 -5.71 -23.88 34.30
CA SER A 468 -7.02 -23.69 34.93
C SER A 468 -6.85 -23.81 36.46
N GLU A 469 -6.64 -22.71 37.14
CA GLU A 469 -7.00 -22.57 38.56
C GLU A 469 -7.28 -21.09 38.83
N SER A 470 -8.53 -20.81 39.18
CA SER A 470 -9.03 -19.52 39.60
C SER A 470 -8.29 -19.04 40.85
N PRO A 471 -7.80 -17.79 40.92
CA PRO A 471 -7.47 -17.20 42.20
C PRO A 471 -8.79 -16.87 42.91
N THR A 472 -9.07 -17.62 43.96
CA THR A 472 -10.01 -17.24 45.00
C THR A 472 -9.69 -15.83 45.50
N THR A 473 -10.72 -15.00 45.58
CA THR A 473 -10.75 -13.71 46.28
C THR A 473 -10.14 -13.80 47.68
N PRO A 474 -9.39 -12.76 48.10
CA PRO A 474 -9.44 -12.31 49.47
C PRO A 474 -10.03 -10.90 49.61
N ARG A 475 -10.77 -10.78 50.70
CA ARG A 475 -11.59 -9.68 51.23
C ARG A 475 -10.87 -8.33 51.37
N ASP A 476 -11.71 -7.29 51.36
CA ASP A 476 -11.46 -5.90 51.74
C ASP A 476 -10.72 -5.70 53.08
N GLY A 477 -9.91 -4.64 53.17
CA GLY A 477 -9.45 -4.00 54.42
C GLY A 477 -8.15 -3.17 54.26
N PRO A 478 -7.99 -2.00 54.92
CA PRO A 478 -7.54 -0.78 54.24
C PRO A 478 -6.09 -0.31 54.47
N LEU A 479 -5.69 0.58 53.56
CA LEU A 479 -4.62 1.61 53.56
C LEU A 479 -3.89 1.90 54.88
N GLU A 480 -2.56 1.81 54.87
CA GLU A 480 -1.69 2.70 55.66
C GLU A 480 -0.41 3.10 54.90
N ASN A 481 -0.15 4.40 54.93
CA ASN A 481 1.07 5.11 54.54
C ASN A 481 2.31 4.61 55.28
N LYS A 482 3.47 4.62 54.61
CA LYS A 482 4.71 5.24 55.13
C LYS A 482 5.83 5.31 54.09
N MET A 483 6.22 6.55 53.79
CA MET A 483 7.55 6.93 53.30
C MET A 483 8.66 6.29 54.15
N SER A 484 9.77 5.93 53.51
CA SER A 484 11.13 6.21 54.02
C SER A 484 12.18 5.96 52.93
N ILE A 485 12.90 7.02 52.62
CA ILE A 485 14.18 7.04 51.90
C ILE A 485 15.25 6.35 52.77
N PRO A 486 16.30 5.76 52.17
CA PRO A 486 17.62 5.96 52.76
C PRO A 486 18.66 6.42 51.73
N THR A 487 19.38 7.46 52.13
CA THR A 487 20.60 7.98 51.53
C THR A 487 21.82 7.26 52.13
N VAL A 488 22.96 7.44 51.44
CA VAL A 488 24.37 7.28 51.90
C VAL A 488 24.88 5.84 51.77
N THR A 489 26.01 5.55 51.10
CA THR A 489 27.27 6.30 50.87
C THR A 489 27.65 6.53 49.42
#